data_AF-A0A954N412-F1
#
_entry.id   AF-A0A954N412-F1
#
_cell.length_a   1.000
_cell.length_b   1.000
_cell.length_c   1.000
_cell.angle_alpha   90.00
_cell.angle_beta   90.00
_cell.angle_gamma   90.00
#
_symmetry.space_group_name_H-M   'P 1'
#
loop_
_entity.id
_entity.type
_entity.pdbx_description
1 polymer ?
#
loop_
_entity_poly.entity_id
_entity_poly.type
_entity_poly.pdbx_seq_one_letter_code
_entity_poly.pdbx_strand_id
1 'polypeptide(L)'
;MMFPLSRLRKLAREMLSAKSTVQRIEERMVKVRAELDKGLILNARTLMAAWNPEGPMQPFSDYEFQVFSQFGDDGIIQRLIRGLKIEEQTFVEFGVQDYSESNTRFLLINNNWRGLILDCSEESMDLVRRSILHWRQDLTVATA
;
A
#
# COMPACT_ATOMS: atom_id res chain seq x y z
N MET A 1 7.26 39.35 -35.30
CA MET A 1 8.51 38.59 -35.05
C MET A 1 8.21 37.11 -35.23
N MET A 2 8.87 36.44 -36.18
CA MET A 2 8.68 35.00 -36.42
C MET A 2 9.61 34.22 -35.48
N PHE A 3 9.05 33.35 -34.62
CA PHE A 3 9.87 32.46 -33.79
C PHE A 3 10.65 31.48 -34.70
N PRO A 4 11.99 31.37 -34.58
CA PRO A 4 12.76 30.53 -35.49
C PRO A 4 12.54 29.04 -35.22
N LEU A 5 12.19 28.28 -36.27
CA LEU A 5 11.91 26.83 -36.24
C LEU A 5 13.02 26.00 -35.57
N SER A 6 14.26 26.47 -35.61
CA SER A 6 15.41 25.82 -34.95
C SER A 6 15.29 25.80 -33.42
N ARG A 7 14.77 26.89 -32.81
CA ARG A 7 14.51 26.94 -31.37
C ARG A 7 13.40 25.99 -30.97
N LEU A 8 12.34 25.92 -31.78
CA LEU A 8 11.19 25.03 -31.52
C LEU A 8 11.61 23.55 -31.58
N ARG A 9 12.44 23.16 -32.56
CA ARG A 9 13.01 21.80 -32.66
C ARG A 9 13.98 21.45 -31.53
N LYS A 10 14.70 22.44 -30.99
CA LYS A 10 15.59 22.23 -29.83
C LYS A 10 14.75 21.97 -28.57
N LEU A 11 13.76 22.82 -28.33
CA LEU A 11 12.84 22.70 -27.18
C LEU A 11 12.11 21.35 -27.19
N ALA A 12 11.58 20.91 -28.35
CA ALA A 12 10.90 19.62 -28.47
C ALA A 12 11.82 18.43 -28.10
N ARG A 13 13.10 18.47 -28.49
CA ARG A 13 14.08 17.43 -28.12
C ARG A 13 14.39 17.45 -26.62
N GLU A 14 14.55 18.63 -26.04
CA GLU A 14 14.74 18.80 -24.60
C GLU A 14 13.54 18.26 -23.81
N MET A 15 12.31 18.58 -24.24
CA MET A 15 11.08 18.06 -23.63
C MET A 15 10.98 16.54 -23.71
N LEU A 16 11.35 15.94 -24.85
CA LEU A 16 11.36 14.48 -25.00
C LEU A 16 12.39 13.83 -24.06
N SER A 17 13.58 14.42 -23.96
CA SER A 17 14.61 13.97 -23.03
C SER A 17 14.15 14.08 -21.56
N ALA A 18 13.52 15.19 -21.20
CA ALA A 18 12.96 15.40 -19.86
C ALA A 18 11.89 14.35 -19.55
N LYS A 19 10.95 14.08 -20.47
CA LYS A 19 9.93 13.04 -20.31
C LYS A 19 10.54 11.66 -20.05
N SER A 20 11.56 11.28 -20.82
CA SER A 20 12.25 10.00 -20.62
C SER A 20 13.00 9.92 -19.28
N THR A 21 13.42 11.07 -18.74
CA THR A 21 14.11 11.14 -17.45
C THR A 21 13.12 10.99 -16.32
N VAL A 22 11.97 11.68 -16.40
CA VAL A 22 10.86 11.53 -15.44
C VAL A 22 10.38 10.08 -15.37
N GLN A 23 10.16 9.43 -16.51
CA GLN A 23 9.74 8.04 -16.56
C GLN A 23 10.73 7.10 -15.84
N ARG A 24 12.05 7.31 -16.05
CA ARG A 24 13.08 6.53 -15.34
C ARG A 24 13.11 6.80 -13.84
N ILE A 25 12.78 8.01 -13.41
CA ILE A 25 12.67 8.36 -11.99
C ILE A 25 11.45 7.64 -11.39
N GLU A 26 10.30 7.68 -12.04
CA GLU A 26 9.08 6.98 -11.60
C GLU A 26 9.33 5.47 -11.43
N GLU A 27 9.94 4.81 -12.41
CA GLU A 27 10.30 3.40 -12.33
C GLU A 27 11.24 3.09 -11.15
N ARG A 28 12.19 3.98 -10.85
CA ARG A 28 13.08 3.84 -9.69
C ARG A 28 12.35 4.07 -8.38
N MET A 29 11.46 5.05 -8.32
CA MET A 29 10.65 5.35 -7.14
C MET A 29 9.75 4.17 -6.76
N VAL A 30 9.16 3.48 -7.75
CA VAL A 30 8.39 2.25 -7.51
C VAL A 30 9.25 1.17 -6.84
N LYS A 31 10.49 0.97 -7.32
CA LYS A 31 11.42 0.00 -6.72
C LYS A 31 11.85 0.40 -5.31
N VAL A 32 12.17 1.68 -5.09
CA VAL A 32 12.53 2.20 -3.76
C VAL A 32 11.38 2.01 -2.79
N ARG A 33 10.14 2.33 -3.19
CA ARG A 33 8.95 2.10 -2.36
C ARG A 33 8.77 0.62 -2.02
N ALA A 34 8.94 -0.28 -2.99
CA ALA A 34 8.84 -1.71 -2.73
C ALA A 34 9.88 -2.23 -1.72
N GLU A 35 11.12 -1.72 -1.75
CA GLU A 35 12.13 -2.07 -0.75
C GLU A 35 11.84 -1.45 0.63
N LEU A 36 11.30 -0.24 0.67
CA LEU A 36 10.82 0.39 1.91
C LEU A 36 9.67 -0.43 2.54
N ASP A 37 8.68 -0.83 1.75
CA ASP A 37 7.55 -1.64 2.22
C ASP A 37 8.05 -2.96 2.85
N LYS A 38 9.02 -3.64 2.22
CA LYS A 38 9.65 -4.84 2.79
C LYS A 38 10.30 -4.54 4.15
N GLY A 39 11.03 -3.43 4.25
CA GLY A 39 11.67 -2.99 5.49
C GLY A 39 10.65 -2.72 6.60
N LEU A 40 9.57 -1.99 6.29
CA LEU A 40 8.49 -1.70 7.24
C LEU A 40 7.80 -2.98 7.73
N ILE A 41 7.51 -3.93 6.83
CA ILE A 41 6.93 -5.22 7.20
C ILE A 41 7.86 -6.01 8.14
N LEU A 42 9.17 -6.03 7.88
CA LEU A 42 10.13 -6.71 8.75
C LEU A 42 10.23 -6.05 10.13
N ASN A 43 10.20 -4.72 10.19
CA ASN A 43 10.17 -3.98 11.45
C ASN A 43 8.88 -4.28 12.24
N ALA A 44 7.72 -4.25 11.59
CA ALA A 44 6.45 -4.60 12.22
C ALA A 44 6.46 -6.03 12.78
N ARG A 45 7.01 -7.00 12.02
CA ARG A 45 7.18 -8.39 12.51
C ARG A 45 8.08 -8.46 13.74
N THR A 46 9.13 -7.65 13.78
CA THR A 46 10.05 -7.58 14.93
C THR A 46 9.34 -6.99 16.15
N LEU A 47 8.59 -5.90 16.00
CA LEU A 47 7.77 -5.31 17.07
C LEU A 47 6.74 -6.32 17.60
N MET A 48 6.02 -6.99 16.70
CA MET A 48 5.03 -8.00 17.05
C MET A 48 5.62 -9.26 17.73
N ALA A 49 6.90 -9.56 17.50
CA ALA A 49 7.60 -10.68 18.15
C ALA A 49 7.99 -10.36 19.60
N ALA A 50 8.11 -9.08 19.96
CA ALA A 50 8.38 -8.65 21.32
C ALA A 50 7.14 -8.65 22.23
N TRP A 51 5.94 -8.77 21.66
CA TRP A 51 4.71 -8.82 22.44
C TRP A 51 4.59 -10.12 23.23
N ASN A 52 4.12 -10.02 24.47
CA ASN A 52 3.77 -11.18 25.29
C ASN A 52 2.29 -11.56 25.06
N PRO A 53 1.97 -12.61 24.29
CA PRO A 53 0.58 -12.98 23.99
C PRO A 53 -0.15 -13.58 25.20
N GLU A 54 0.58 -14.21 26.12
CA GLU A 54 0.05 -14.84 27.35
C GLU A 54 -0.14 -13.82 28.48
N GLY A 55 0.39 -12.61 28.32
CA GLY A 55 0.27 -11.53 29.29
C GLY A 55 -1.09 -10.82 29.24
N PRO A 56 -1.40 -10.01 30.26
CA PRO A 56 -2.58 -9.15 30.19
C PRO A 56 -2.45 -8.19 29.00
N MET A 57 -3.60 -7.89 28.37
CA MET A 57 -3.66 -6.88 27.31
C MET A 57 -3.23 -5.53 27.88
N GLN A 58 -2.26 -4.91 27.21
CA GLN A 58 -1.80 -3.54 27.48
C GLN A 58 -2.73 -2.53 26.79
N PRO A 59 -2.63 -1.23 27.08
CA PRO A 59 -3.32 -0.19 26.31
C PRO A 59 -3.04 -0.31 24.81
N PHE A 60 -3.99 0.08 23.95
CA PHE A 60 -3.81 -0.02 22.50
C PHE A 60 -2.63 0.81 21.96
N SER A 61 -2.29 1.91 22.63
CA SER A 61 -1.12 2.74 22.31
C SER A 61 0.19 1.95 22.32
N ASP A 62 0.29 0.89 23.15
CA ASP A 62 1.51 0.08 23.27
C ASP A 62 1.66 -0.92 22.11
N TYR A 63 0.60 -1.10 21.33
CA TYR A 63 0.57 -1.95 20.15
C TYR A 63 0.55 -1.15 18.84
N GLU A 64 0.42 0.17 18.90
CA GLU A 64 0.31 1.04 17.73
C GLU A 64 1.61 1.03 16.91
N PHE A 65 1.47 0.76 15.62
CA PHE A 65 2.53 0.96 14.63
C PHE A 65 1.91 1.11 13.24
N GLN A 66 2.64 1.76 12.35
CA GLN A 66 2.19 2.03 10.99
C GLN A 66 3.08 1.34 9.95
N VAL A 67 2.45 0.54 9.09
CA VAL A 67 3.06 0.00 7.87
C VAL A 67 2.37 0.58 6.64
N PHE A 68 1.03 0.51 6.60
CA PHE A 68 0.23 1.01 5.49
C PHE A 68 -0.92 1.91 5.96
N SER A 69 -1.58 1.60 7.07
CA SER A 69 -2.69 2.40 7.62
C SER A 69 -2.31 3.89 7.79
N GLN A 70 -3.30 4.79 7.80
CA GLN A 70 -3.06 6.22 7.96
C GLN A 70 -2.64 6.61 9.39
N PHE A 71 -3.17 5.92 10.41
CA PHE A 71 -3.08 6.34 11.82
C PHE A 71 -2.55 5.24 12.76
N GLY A 72 -1.69 4.35 12.28
CA GLY A 72 -1.07 3.32 13.12
C GLY A 72 -1.99 2.14 13.49
N ASP A 73 -3.14 2.04 12.82
CA ASP A 73 -4.14 0.99 13.03
C ASP A 73 -3.58 -0.42 12.75
N ASP A 74 -2.53 -0.55 11.93
CA ASP A 74 -1.94 -1.84 11.57
C ASP A 74 -1.58 -2.65 12.82
N GLY A 75 -0.92 -2.03 13.80
CA GLY A 75 -0.53 -2.71 15.03
C GLY A 75 -1.70 -3.03 15.95
N ILE A 76 -2.65 -2.11 16.06
CA ILE A 76 -3.87 -2.32 16.86
C ILE A 76 -4.66 -3.51 16.31
N ILE A 77 -4.87 -3.56 14.98
CA ILE A 77 -5.57 -4.65 14.31
C ILE A 77 -4.84 -5.99 14.54
N GLN A 78 -3.51 -6.04 14.41
CA GLN A 78 -2.75 -7.27 14.67
C GLN A 78 -2.92 -7.77 16.10
N ARG A 79 -2.95 -6.85 17.08
CA ARG A 79 -3.18 -7.22 18.48
C ARG A 79 -4.59 -7.80 18.68
N LEU A 80 -5.59 -7.22 18.04
CA LEU A 80 -6.98 -7.68 18.12
C LEU A 80 -7.11 -9.09 17.53
N ILE A 81 -6.64 -9.32 16.30
CA ILE A 81 -6.81 -10.63 15.64
C ILE A 81 -6.05 -11.78 16.34
N ARG A 82 -4.99 -11.47 17.12
CA ARG A 82 -4.30 -12.48 17.95
C ARG A 82 -5.12 -12.89 19.18
N GLY A 83 -5.95 -11.98 19.70
CA GLY A 83 -6.80 -12.26 20.87
C GLY A 83 -8.16 -12.85 20.52
N LEU A 84 -8.55 -12.80 19.24
CA LEU A 84 -9.84 -13.28 18.77
C LEU A 84 -9.70 -14.66 18.12
N LYS A 85 -10.65 -15.55 18.39
CA LYS A 85 -10.76 -16.81 17.66
C LYS A 85 -11.49 -16.56 16.34
N ILE A 86 -10.71 -16.32 15.28
CA ILE A 86 -11.22 -16.05 13.94
C ILE A 86 -11.11 -17.33 13.12
N GLU A 87 -12.25 -17.88 12.70
CA GLU A 87 -12.32 -19.12 11.93
C GLU A 87 -11.90 -18.88 10.47
N GLU A 88 -12.38 -17.78 9.88
CA GLU A 88 -12.14 -17.43 8.49
C GLU A 88 -11.22 -16.20 8.38
N GLN A 89 -10.07 -16.37 7.74
CA GLN A 89 -9.08 -15.30 7.53
C GLN A 89 -9.45 -14.42 6.33
N THR A 90 -10.60 -13.75 6.45
CA THR A 90 -11.15 -12.89 5.40
C THR A 90 -11.47 -11.49 5.91
N PHE A 91 -11.32 -10.47 5.07
CA PHE A 91 -11.74 -9.10 5.39
C PHE A 91 -12.55 -8.46 4.26
N VAL A 92 -13.28 -7.41 4.61
CA VAL A 92 -13.93 -6.48 3.67
C VAL A 92 -13.59 -5.05 4.08
N GLU A 93 -13.19 -4.20 3.13
CA GLU A 93 -12.97 -2.77 3.36
C GLU A 93 -13.65 -1.91 2.29
N PHE A 94 -14.33 -0.86 2.72
CA PHE A 94 -15.05 0.09 1.85
C PHE A 94 -14.37 1.45 1.92
N GLY A 95 -14.36 2.18 0.81
CA GLY A 95 -13.78 3.52 0.74
C GLY A 95 -12.25 3.48 0.76
N VAL A 96 -11.66 2.53 0.02
CA VAL A 96 -10.21 2.26 0.04
C VAL A 96 -9.38 3.18 -0.84
N GLN A 97 -9.99 4.02 -1.67
CA GLN A 97 -9.32 4.80 -2.72
C GLN A 97 -8.38 3.93 -3.56
N ASP A 98 -7.09 4.23 -3.65
CA ASP A 98 -6.11 3.42 -4.40
C ASP A 98 -5.52 2.26 -3.56
N TYR A 99 -6.12 1.96 -2.41
CA TYR A 99 -5.72 0.96 -1.43
C TYR A 99 -4.33 1.21 -0.82
N SER A 100 -3.72 2.37 -1.06
CA SER A 100 -2.33 2.59 -0.66
C SER A 100 -2.18 2.72 0.86
N GLU A 101 -3.16 3.35 1.51
CA GLU A 101 -3.18 3.67 2.95
C GLU A 101 -4.32 2.96 3.71
N SER A 102 -4.69 1.77 3.28
CA SER A 102 -5.81 0.99 3.84
C SER A 102 -5.45 0.14 5.04
N ASN A 103 -6.40 0.03 5.97
CA ASN A 103 -6.23 -0.66 7.24
C ASN A 103 -6.08 -2.18 7.08
N THR A 104 -6.65 -2.75 6.01
CA THR A 104 -6.55 -4.19 5.71
C THR A 104 -5.33 -4.55 4.87
N ARG A 105 -4.57 -3.58 4.34
CA ARG A 105 -3.43 -3.88 3.47
C ARG A 105 -2.34 -4.65 4.19
N PHE A 106 -2.10 -4.34 5.47
CA PHE A 106 -1.14 -5.11 6.25
C PHE A 106 -1.66 -6.53 6.53
N LEU A 107 -2.95 -6.74 6.78
CA LEU A 107 -3.53 -8.08 6.91
C LEU A 107 -3.34 -8.92 5.64
N LEU A 108 -3.61 -8.33 4.48
CA LEU A 108 -3.43 -8.96 3.18
C LEU A 108 -1.98 -9.44 3.00
N ILE A 109 -1.01 -8.56 3.24
CA ILE A 109 0.40 -8.84 2.92
C ILE A 109 1.10 -9.65 4.01
N ASN A 110 0.87 -9.33 5.28
CA ASN A 110 1.57 -9.97 6.40
C ASN A 110 0.94 -11.31 6.80
N ASN A 111 -0.39 -11.38 6.80
CA ASN A 111 -1.14 -12.53 7.29
C ASN A 111 -1.73 -13.39 6.16
N ASN A 112 -1.63 -12.93 4.91
CA ASN A 112 -2.16 -13.64 3.74
C ASN A 112 -3.69 -13.90 3.83
N TRP A 113 -4.41 -12.94 4.41
CA TRP A 113 -5.87 -12.97 4.47
C TRP A 113 -6.47 -12.72 3.10
N ARG A 114 -7.61 -13.35 2.80
CA ARG A 114 -8.37 -13.07 1.58
C ARG A 114 -9.21 -11.80 1.77
N GLY A 115 -9.18 -10.92 0.78
CA GLY A 115 -9.80 -9.61 0.87
C GLY A 115 -10.86 -9.35 -0.19
N LEU A 116 -11.89 -8.60 0.19
CA LEU A 116 -12.71 -7.82 -0.73
C LEU A 116 -12.53 -6.34 -0.42
N ILE A 117 -12.18 -5.54 -1.42
CA ILE A 117 -12.09 -4.09 -1.28
C ILE A 117 -13.00 -3.39 -2.28
N LEU A 118 -13.57 -2.26 -1.86
CA LEU A 118 -14.49 -1.48 -2.67
C LEU A 118 -14.26 0.02 -2.54
N ASP A 119 -14.36 0.74 -3.65
CA ASP A 119 -14.42 2.20 -3.69
C ASP A 119 -15.38 2.67 -4.80
N CYS A 120 -15.83 3.92 -4.75
CA CYS A 120 -16.68 4.50 -5.79
C CYS A 120 -15.86 5.01 -7.01
N SER A 121 -14.55 5.17 -6.85
CA SER A 121 -13.66 5.64 -7.92
C SER A 121 -13.16 4.49 -8.79
N GLU A 122 -13.70 4.36 -10.01
CA GLU A 122 -13.21 3.39 -11.00
C GLU A 122 -11.73 3.61 -11.32
N GLU A 123 -11.28 4.87 -11.37
CA GLU A 123 -9.87 5.20 -11.60
C GLU A 123 -8.97 4.63 -10.49
N SER A 124 -9.38 4.78 -9.23
CA SER A 124 -8.63 4.24 -8.10
C SER A 124 -8.65 2.70 -8.09
N MET A 125 -9.78 2.09 -8.42
CA MET A 125 -9.89 0.62 -8.54
C MET A 125 -9.08 0.05 -9.69
N ASP A 126 -8.93 0.78 -10.80
CA ASP A 126 -8.04 0.41 -11.88
C ASP A 126 -6.56 0.44 -11.48
N LEU A 127 -6.15 1.38 -10.62
CA LEU A 127 -4.79 1.39 -10.06
C LEU A 127 -4.54 0.13 -9.23
N VAL A 128 -5.50 -0.28 -8.40
CA VAL A 128 -5.36 -1.50 -7.59
C VAL A 128 -5.30 -2.74 -8.47
N ARG A 129 -6.18 -2.86 -9.47
CA ARG A 129 -6.21 -4.02 -10.39
C ARG A 129 -4.90 -4.18 -11.17
N ARG A 130 -4.21 -3.08 -11.47
CA ARG A 130 -2.90 -3.08 -12.14
C ARG A 130 -1.73 -3.29 -11.19
N SER A 131 -1.97 -3.23 -9.88
CA SER A 131 -0.93 -3.40 -8.87
C SER A 131 -0.48 -4.86 -8.75
N ILE A 132 0.75 -5.05 -8.29
CA ILE A 132 1.29 -6.39 -8.01
C ILE A 132 0.49 -7.13 -6.91
N LEU A 133 -0.22 -6.40 -6.05
CA LEU A 133 -1.01 -6.98 -4.96
C LEU A 133 -2.16 -7.80 -5.51
N HIS A 134 -2.88 -7.29 -6.51
CA HIS A 134 -4.01 -7.98 -7.10
C HIS A 134 -3.60 -9.29 -7.79
N TRP A 135 -2.40 -9.35 -8.35
CA TRP A 135 -1.85 -10.59 -8.93
C TRP A 135 -1.33 -11.57 -7.88
N ARG A 136 -0.69 -11.08 -6.81
CA ARG A 136 0.03 -11.91 -5.86
C ARG A 136 -0.84 -12.42 -4.70
N GLN A 137 -1.92 -11.72 -4.39
CA GLN A 137 -2.75 -11.95 -3.22
C GLN A 137 -4.18 -12.33 -3.62
N ASP A 138 -4.89 -13.00 -2.73
CA ASP A 138 -6.32 -13.30 -2.90
C ASP A 138 -7.15 -12.04 -2.57
N LEU A 139 -7.17 -11.11 -3.51
CA LEU A 139 -7.80 -9.79 -3.37
C LEU A 139 -8.83 -9.56 -4.47
N THR A 140 -10.10 -9.55 -4.08
CA THR A 140 -11.21 -9.15 -4.93
C THR A 140 -11.37 -7.63 -4.89
N VAL A 141 -11.47 -6.99 -6.05
CA VAL A 141 -11.60 -5.53 -6.20
C VAL A 141 -12.92 -5.22 -6.89
N ALA A 142 -13.81 -4.48 -6.22
CA ALA A 142 -15.09 -4.06 -6.79
C ALA A 142 -15.21 -2.52 -6.82
N THR A 143 -15.95 -2.01 -7.79
CA THR A 143 -16.37 -0.60 -7.84
C THR A 143 -17.87 -0.53 -7.57
N ALA A 144 -18.31 0.47 -6.80
CA ALA A 144 -19.72 0.71 -6.49
C ALA A 144 -20.46 1.53 -7.57
#